data_AF-A0A527ZGC5-F1
#
_entry.id   AF-A0A527ZGC5-F1
#
_cell.length_a   1.000
_cell.length_b   1.000
_cell.length_c   1.000
_cell.angle_alpha   90.00
_cell.angle_beta   90.00
_cell.angle_gamma   90.00
#
_symmetry.space_group_name_H-M   'P 1'
#
loop_
_entity.id
_entity.type
_entity.pdbx_description
1 polymer ?
#
loop_
_entity_poly.entity_id
_entity_poly.type
_entity_poly.pdbx_seq_one_letter_code
_entity_poly.pdbx_strand_id
1 'polypeptide(L)' 'MQIKDVLLAPGNGAFFYDDQAAIGSGATQDGFIYVGEPTTPGFNSIRIPASSLSIGLVLADETVVWGDMMNVQYSGAG' A
#
# COMPACT_ATOMS: atom_id res chain seq x y z
N MET A 1 -5.34 4.74 -31.09
CA MET A 1 -5.33 4.29 -29.68
C MET A 1 -5.63 5.49 -28.80
N GLN A 2 -6.74 5.46 -28.07
CA GLN A 2 -7.21 6.55 -27.18
C GLN A 2 -7.87 5.91 -25.94
N ILE A 3 -7.66 6.53 -24.77
CA ILE A 3 -8.33 6.17 -23.52
C ILE A 3 -9.66 6.95 -23.47
N LYS A 4 -10.78 6.24 -23.23
CA LYS A 4 -12.11 6.84 -23.15
C LYS A 4 -12.67 6.91 -21.73
N ASP A 5 -12.18 6.06 -20.83
CA ASP A 5 -12.63 6.01 -19.43
C ASP A 5 -11.55 5.43 -18.50
N VAL A 6 -11.69 5.67 -17.20
CA VAL A 6 -10.81 5.18 -16.14
C VAL A 6 -11.62 4.52 -15.04
N LEU A 7 -11.29 3.26 -14.74
CA LEU A 7 -11.85 2.50 -13.63
C LEU A 7 -10.88 2.53 -12.44
N LEU A 8 -11.41 2.76 -11.25
CA LEU A 8 -10.67 2.72 -9.99
C LEU A 8 -11.28 1.66 -9.07
N ALA A 9 -10.47 0.72 -8.59
CA ALA A 9 -10.90 -0.30 -7.65
C ALA A 9 -9.92 -0.39 -6.47
N PRO A 10 -10.39 -0.39 -5.21
CA PRO A 10 -9.52 -0.65 -4.07
C PRO A 10 -9.07 -2.12 -4.09
N GLY A 11 -7.81 -2.36 -3.73
CA GLY A 11 -7.27 -3.70 -3.56
C GLY A 11 -6.39 -3.82 -2.33
N ASN A 12 -5.99 -5.06 -2.04
CA ASN A 12 -5.05 -5.37 -0.96
C ASN A 12 -3.68 -5.67 -1.56
N GLY A 13 -2.63 -5.24 -0.87
CA GLY A 13 -1.29 -5.73 -1.11
C GLY A 13 -1.13 -7.17 -0.58
N ALA A 14 -0.09 -7.85 -1.05
CA ALA A 14 0.21 -9.22 -0.61
C ALA A 14 0.93 -9.28 0.75
N PHE A 15 1.18 -8.12 1.38
CA PHE A 15 1.90 -8.01 2.65
C PHE A 15 1.42 -6.80 3.47
N PHE A 16 2.30 -6.20 4.25
CA PHE A 16 2.02 -5.09 5.16
C PHE A 16 2.91 -3.90 4.87
N TYR A 17 2.42 -2.70 5.20
CA TYR A 17 3.30 -1.56 5.38
C TYR A 17 3.76 -1.56 6.83
N ASP A 18 5.06 -1.55 7.03
CA ASP A 18 5.72 -1.56 8.33
C ASP A 18 6.49 -0.25 8.52
N ASP A 19 6.34 0.35 9.69
CA ASP A 19 7.09 1.53 10.10
C ASP A 19 8.52 1.13 10.44
N GLN A 20 9.42 1.35 9.48
CA GLN A 20 10.83 0.98 9.63
C GLN A 20 11.53 1.76 10.74
N ALA A 21 11.14 3.00 11.00
CA ALA A 21 11.79 3.85 12.01
C ALA A 21 11.43 3.38 13.42
N ALA A 22 10.16 3.05 13.67
CA ALA A 22 9.71 2.48 14.95
C ALA A 22 10.33 1.11 15.19
N ILE A 23 10.37 0.23 14.16
CA ILE A 23 11.01 -1.09 14.26
C ILE A 23 12.51 -0.94 14.51
N GLY A 24 13.20 -0.05 13.79
CA GLY A 24 14.62 0.24 13.98
C GLY A 24 14.94 0.83 15.35
N SER A 25 13.97 1.48 15.99
CA SER A 25 14.07 2.03 17.35
C SER A 25 13.75 1.01 18.46
N GLY A 26 13.48 -0.24 18.10
CA GLY A 26 13.27 -1.33 19.06
C GLY A 26 11.81 -1.63 19.39
N ALA A 27 10.85 -1.32 18.50
CA ALA A 27 9.47 -1.75 18.68
C ALA A 27 9.37 -3.26 18.92
N THR A 28 8.59 -3.65 19.92
CA THR A 28 8.43 -5.06 20.32
C THR A 28 7.26 -5.69 19.56
N GLN A 29 7.32 -7.00 19.33
CA GLN A 29 6.22 -7.76 18.73
C GLN A 29 5.34 -8.39 19.81
N ASP A 30 4.03 -8.42 19.57
CA ASP A 30 3.06 -9.29 20.24
C ASP A 30 2.43 -10.20 19.19
N GLY A 31 2.93 -11.43 19.09
CA GLY A 31 2.60 -12.33 17.99
C GLY A 31 2.98 -11.73 16.63
N PHE A 32 1.98 -11.39 15.81
CA PHE A 32 2.18 -10.86 14.46
C PHE A 32 2.16 -9.33 14.37
N ILE A 33 1.71 -8.64 15.42
CA ILE A 33 1.65 -7.18 15.48
C ILE A 33 2.88 -6.62 16.17
N TYR A 34 3.20 -5.36 15.89
CA TYR A 34 4.13 -4.57 16.70
C TYR A 34 3.34 -3.72 17.69
N VAL A 35 3.84 -3.64 18.92
CA VAL A 35 3.25 -2.82 20.00
C VAL A 35 4.00 -1.49 20.15
N GLY A 36 3.25 -0.45 20.53
CA GLY A 36 3.76 0.91 20.67
C GLY A 36 3.23 1.86 19.60
N GLU A 37 3.77 3.07 19.58
CA GLU A 37 3.35 4.13 18.66
C GLU A 37 4.23 4.14 17.39
N PRO A 38 3.64 4.37 16.21
CA PRO A 38 4.41 4.61 14.99
C PRO A 38 5.19 5.93 15.08
N THR A 39 6.31 5.99 14.38
CA THR A 39 7.19 7.15 14.25
C THR A 39 7.07 7.79 12.85
N THR A 40 6.82 7.00 11.80
CA THR A 40 6.70 7.49 10.42
C THR A 40 5.34 8.18 10.20
N PRO A 41 5.30 9.43 9.69
CA PRO A 41 4.04 10.13 9.43
C PRO A 41 3.10 9.35 8.50
N GLY A 42 1.81 9.32 8.86
CA GLY A 42 0.78 8.63 8.09
C GLY A 42 0.49 7.19 8.54
N PHE A 43 1.34 6.61 9.40
CA PHE A 43 1.05 5.34 10.07
C PHE A 43 0.16 5.57 11.30
N ASN A 44 -0.87 4.75 11.45
CA ASN A 44 -1.73 4.72 12.64
C ASN A 44 -1.42 3.52 13.57
N SER A 45 -0.63 2.57 13.10
CA SER A 45 0.01 1.50 13.86
C SER A 45 1.32 1.13 13.17
N ILE A 46 2.26 0.55 13.92
CA ILE A 46 3.61 0.20 13.39
C ILE A 46 3.53 -0.80 12.22
N ARG A 47 2.49 -1.64 12.18
CA ARG A 47 2.16 -2.51 11.05
C ARG A 47 0.73 -2.25 10.62
N ILE A 48 0.51 -2.02 9.32
CA ILE A 48 -0.82 -1.87 8.71
C ILE A 48 -0.95 -2.76 7.47
N PRO A 49 -2.16 -3.27 7.16
CA PRO A 49 -2.39 -4.01 5.91
C PRO A 49 -1.96 -3.17 4.71
N ALA A 50 -1.19 -3.76 3.79
CA ALA A 50 -0.87 -3.06 2.55
C ALA A 50 -2.14 -2.93 1.69
N SER A 51 -2.32 -1.77 1.08
CA SER A 51 -3.43 -1.48 0.17
C SER A 51 -2.92 -1.13 -1.22
N SER A 52 -3.72 -1.43 -2.23
CA SER A 52 -3.48 -1.05 -3.62
C SER A 52 -4.63 -0.21 -4.17
N LEU A 53 -4.33 0.54 -5.22
CA LEU A 53 -5.35 1.12 -6.09
C LEU A 53 -5.16 0.53 -7.48
N SER A 54 -6.10 -0.31 -7.88
CA SER A 54 -6.12 -0.85 -9.22
C SER A 54 -6.72 0.14 -10.20
N ILE A 55 -6.06 0.30 -11.34
CA ILE A 55 -6.40 1.28 -12.37
C ILE A 55 -6.63 0.53 -13.68
N GLY A 56 -7.87 0.60 -14.18
CA GLY A 56 -8.23 0.13 -15.51
C GLY A 56 -8.36 1.30 -16.47
N LEU A 57 -7.64 1.28 -17.60
CA LEU A 57 -7.83 2.25 -18.68
C LEU A 57 -8.68 1.59 -19.77
N VAL A 58 -9.90 2.12 -19.98
CA VAL A 58 -10.80 1.64 -21.01
C VAL A 58 -10.45 2.33 -22.32
N LEU A 59 -10.13 1.55 -23.34
CA LEU A 59 -9.75 2.05 -24.67
C LEU A 59 -10.97 2.18 -25.58
N ALA A 60 -10.81 2.94 -26.66
CA ALA A 60 -11.86 3.14 -27.66
C ALA A 60 -12.34 1.86 -28.37
N ASP A 61 -11.57 0.77 -28.32
CA ASP A 61 -11.95 -0.56 -28.85
C ASP A 61 -12.53 -1.49 -27.78
N GLU A 62 -12.91 -0.95 -26.62
CA GLU A 62 -13.43 -1.66 -25.43
C GLU A 62 -12.40 -2.53 -24.69
N THR A 63 -11.14 -2.58 -25.13
CA THR A 63 -10.08 -3.22 -24.36
C THR A 63 -9.87 -2.49 -23.04
N VAL A 64 -9.68 -3.24 -21.95
CA VAL A 64 -9.26 -2.68 -20.65
C VAL A 64 -7.84 -3.12 -20.38
N VAL A 65 -6.92 -2.17 -20.27
CA VAL A 65 -5.56 -2.42 -19.77
C VAL A 65 -5.51 -2.12 -18.29
N TRP A 66 -4.80 -2.95 -17.53
CA TRP A 66 -4.85 -2.95 -16.07
C TRP A 66 -3.47 -2.78 -15.45
N GLY A 67 -3.40 -2.03 -14.36
CA GLY A 67 -2.20 -1.92 -13.53
C GLY A 67 -2.57 -1.59 -12.08
N ASP A 68 -1.75 -2.06 -11.14
CA ASP A 68 -1.96 -1.83 -9.71
C ASP A 68 -0.92 -0.84 -9.16
N MET A 69 -1.39 0.23 -8.54
CA MET A 69 -0.55 1.11 -7.73
C MET A 69 -0.29 0.44 -6.38
N MET A 70 1.00 0.28 -6.06
CA MET A 70 1.50 -0.39 -4.87
C MET A 70 2.68 0.39 -4.28
N ASN A 71 3.00 0.13 -3.01
CA ASN A 71 4.22 0.60 -2.37
C ASN A 71 5.02 -0.57 -1.76
N VAL A 72 6.27 -0.33 -1.36
CA VAL A 72 7.13 -1.30 -0.68
C VAL A 72 6.74 -1.45 0.80
N GLN A 73 7.20 -2.52 1.45
CA GLN A 73 6.94 -2.80 2.86
C GLN A 73 7.28 -1.60 3.77
N TYR A 74 8.48 -1.03 3.62
CA TYR A 74 8.91 0.14 4.39
C TYR A 74 8.54 1.44 3.67
N SER A 75 7.25 1.57 3.36
CA SER A 75 6.70 2.77 2.72
C SER A 75 6.94 4.01 3.60
N GLY A 76 7.48 5.07 3.02
CA GLY A 76 7.80 6.31 3.76
C GLY A 76 9.10 6.24 4.56
N ALA A 77 9.90 5.18 4.41
CA ALA A 77 11.25 5.13 4.94
C ALA A 77 12.18 6.13 4.22
N GLY A 78 12.93 6.88 5.02
CA GLY A 78 13.87 7.93 4.58
C GLY A 78 14.25 8.84 5.74
#